data_AF-A0AAU2R129-F1
#
_entry.id   AF-A0AAU2R129-F1
#
_cell.length_a   1.000
_cell.length_b   1.000
_cell.length_c   1.000
_cell.angle_alpha   90.00
_cell.angle_beta   90.00
_cell.angle_gamma   90.00
#
_symmetry.space_group_name_H-M   'P 1'
#
loop_
_entity.id
_entity.type
_entity.pdbx_description
1 polymer ?
#
loop_
_entity_poly.entity_id
_entity_poly.type
_entity_poly.pdbx_seq_one_letter_code
_entity_poly.pdbx_strand_id
1 'polypeptide(L)'
;MTEHAPDITSTPTVSRAGDHIHLVHHGKRPPHWLTELAGRLSPARQGEAVVVVGAPLHEDGAEALCAWLAPSLDSIRDAQVRLLTLVMSAGALESGGHPSAAALICERWGLDVLAAAGTALVTCDGTLFSPDLPGASGGWWHFSPGAAARRVNSHLPLPDWEMAVRRLGRQTVAGHVVEPVPAGLAVRPAGPAPVTAHTRPHTIPPERDRPQLILASAQVPAAVLAVVMAALPEPVRAALRLLSLDGRPLLRLGERLADLLDSDVHVAVGAPVTPDGTAPDGASAGDAAVELWMTDSRGRPSWRPFARTVVCSPGKAEGVRAPRVTEWQAPADCTQSPDCKAVVTPAGLWLGPRDVEPPLLALLRPPAAEAVAVDLGVPGRALADGLWPALDTLLGRLEPDLLERVVVHAYGDLGPRDQERLLDFSARHRFSMAS
;
A
#
# COMPACT_ATOMS: atom_id res chain seq x y z
N MET A 1 -23.99 12.98 -16.09
CA MET A 1 -24.19 12.58 -14.69
C MET A 1 -23.70 13.72 -13.83
N THR A 2 -24.63 14.52 -13.32
CA THR A 2 -24.36 15.66 -12.45
C THR A 2 -24.06 15.14 -11.05
N GLU A 3 -22.80 15.25 -10.66
CA GLU A 3 -22.32 15.03 -9.30
C GLU A 3 -23.09 15.98 -8.36
N HIS A 4 -23.89 15.42 -7.45
CA HIS A 4 -24.54 16.18 -6.40
C HIS A 4 -23.46 16.64 -5.42
N ALA A 5 -23.30 17.96 -5.28
CA ALA A 5 -22.56 18.53 -4.16
C ALA A 5 -23.13 17.99 -2.84
N PRO A 6 -22.29 17.60 -1.87
CA PRO A 6 -22.78 17.09 -0.60
C PRO A 6 -23.59 18.16 0.13
N ASP A 7 -24.81 17.80 0.54
CA ASP A 7 -25.67 18.65 1.36
C ASP A 7 -25.12 18.72 2.79
N ILE A 8 -24.21 19.66 3.02
CA ILE A 8 -23.50 19.92 4.29
C ILE A 8 -24.44 20.42 5.39
N THR A 9 -25.75 20.57 5.12
CA THR A 9 -26.75 21.04 6.09
C THR A 9 -27.48 19.91 6.83
N SER A 10 -27.23 18.65 6.47
CA SER A 10 -27.89 17.51 7.09
C SER A 10 -27.29 17.16 8.46
N THR A 11 -28.13 16.94 9.47
CA THR A 11 -27.69 16.48 10.80
C THR A 11 -27.03 15.09 10.67
N PRO A 12 -25.84 14.86 11.25
CA PRO A 12 -25.21 13.55 11.18
C PRO A 12 -26.04 12.49 11.90
N THR A 13 -25.96 11.27 11.40
CA THR A 13 -26.70 10.09 11.82
C THR A 13 -25.72 9.02 12.28
N VAL A 14 -26.10 8.25 13.30
CA VAL A 14 -25.34 7.09 13.76
C VAL A 14 -26.05 5.81 13.31
N SER A 15 -25.35 4.96 12.57
CA SER A 15 -25.85 3.65 12.15
C SER A 15 -24.94 2.54 12.68
N ARG A 16 -25.46 1.30 12.73
CA ARG A 16 -24.71 0.12 13.16
C ARG A 16 -24.33 -0.70 11.94
N ALA A 17 -23.04 -1.03 11.81
CA ALA A 17 -22.51 -1.82 10.69
C ALA A 17 -22.21 -3.28 11.06
N GLY A 18 -22.18 -3.59 12.36
CA GLY A 18 -21.94 -4.93 12.89
C GLY A 18 -22.09 -4.95 14.40
N ASP A 19 -21.67 -6.05 15.04
CA ASP A 19 -21.65 -6.12 16.50
C ASP A 19 -20.60 -5.18 17.06
N HIS A 20 -21.07 -4.22 17.87
CA HIS A 20 -20.27 -3.15 18.48
C HIS A 20 -19.49 -2.28 17.48
N ILE A 21 -19.91 -2.22 16.21
CA ILE A 21 -19.34 -1.30 15.20
C ILE A 21 -20.39 -0.27 14.80
N HIS A 22 -20.07 0.99 15.08
CA HIS A 22 -20.93 2.14 14.86
C HIS A 22 -20.30 3.10 13.85
N LEU A 23 -21.13 3.65 12.97
CA LEU A 23 -20.74 4.56 11.90
C LEU A 23 -21.42 5.91 12.10
N VAL A 24 -20.64 6.99 12.09
CA VAL A 24 -21.16 8.36 12.08
C VAL A 24 -21.05 8.92 10.66
N HIS A 25 -22.17 9.28 10.05
CA HIS A 25 -22.23 9.76 8.66
C HIS A 25 -23.38 10.74 8.44
N HIS A 26 -23.35 11.49 7.34
CA HIS A 26 -24.50 12.28 6.90
C HIS A 26 -25.49 11.45 6.07
N GLY A 27 -26.75 11.87 6.05
CA GLY A 27 -27.82 11.22 5.28
C GLY A 27 -28.37 9.92 5.88
N LYS A 28 -29.33 9.32 5.17
CA LYS A 28 -30.11 8.16 5.66
C LYS A 28 -29.34 6.83 5.68
N ARG A 29 -28.24 6.73 4.93
CA ARG A 29 -27.43 5.51 4.79
C ARG A 29 -25.95 5.88 4.77
N PRO A 30 -25.07 5.05 5.36
CA PRO A 30 -23.64 5.28 5.28
C PRO A 30 -23.16 5.19 3.82
N PRO A 31 -22.19 6.02 3.43
CA PRO A 31 -21.57 5.90 2.12
C PRO A 31 -20.80 4.57 1.99
N HIS A 32 -20.62 4.10 0.75
CA HIS A 32 -19.99 2.81 0.46
C HIS A 32 -18.61 2.66 1.10
N TRP A 33 -17.74 3.66 0.92
CA TRP A 33 -16.37 3.67 1.46
C TRP A 33 -16.34 3.49 2.99
N LEU A 34 -17.29 4.11 3.72
CA LEU A 34 -17.35 4.01 5.18
C LEU A 34 -17.80 2.60 5.62
N THR A 35 -18.66 1.98 4.81
CA THR A 35 -19.12 0.61 5.03
C THR A 35 -17.99 -0.38 4.74
N GLU A 36 -17.18 -0.14 3.71
CA GLU A 36 -15.97 -0.93 3.41
C GLU A 36 -14.94 -0.83 4.53
N LEU A 37 -14.69 0.37 5.07
CA LEU A 37 -13.80 0.57 6.22
C LEU A 37 -14.29 -0.20 7.45
N ALA A 38 -15.58 -0.11 7.78
CA ALA A 38 -16.16 -0.91 8.87
C ALA A 38 -16.04 -2.42 8.61
N GLY A 39 -16.18 -2.85 7.36
CA GLY A 39 -15.97 -4.25 6.98
C GLY A 39 -14.57 -4.76 7.32
N ARG A 40 -13.53 -3.93 7.13
CA ARG A 40 -12.13 -4.28 7.47
C ARG A 40 -11.86 -4.33 8.97
N LEU A 41 -12.63 -3.58 9.76
CA LEU A 41 -12.53 -3.55 11.23
C LEU A 41 -13.40 -4.61 11.92
N SER A 42 -14.19 -5.35 11.15
CA SER A 42 -15.15 -6.33 11.66
C SER A 42 -14.57 -7.75 11.75
N PRO A 43 -14.97 -8.55 12.76
CA PRO A 43 -15.77 -8.17 13.92
C PRO A 43 -14.96 -7.42 14.98
N ALA A 44 -15.63 -6.60 15.79
CA ALA A 44 -15.02 -6.07 17.01
C ALA A 44 -14.64 -7.23 17.95
N ARG A 45 -13.53 -7.07 18.68
CA ARG A 45 -13.09 -8.09 19.64
C ARG A 45 -14.03 -8.12 20.85
N GLN A 46 -13.99 -9.23 21.59
CA GLN A 46 -14.80 -9.38 22.79
C GLN A 46 -14.44 -8.29 23.82
N GLY A 47 -15.46 -7.55 24.28
CA GLY A 47 -15.29 -6.44 25.23
C GLY A 47 -14.77 -5.13 24.61
N GLU A 48 -14.72 -5.05 23.28
CA GLU A 48 -14.35 -3.85 22.53
C GLU A 48 -15.52 -3.34 21.67
N ALA A 49 -15.55 -2.04 21.44
CA ALA A 49 -16.43 -1.40 20.45
C ALA A 49 -15.60 -0.48 19.54
N VAL A 50 -16.08 -0.28 18.31
CA VAL A 50 -15.44 0.57 17.31
C VAL A 50 -16.44 1.62 16.83
N VAL A 51 -16.03 2.88 16.82
CA VAL A 51 -16.78 3.99 16.23
C VAL A 51 -15.94 4.56 15.10
N VAL A 52 -16.48 4.57 13.87
CA VAL A 52 -15.82 5.18 12.71
C VAL A 52 -16.57 6.45 12.32
N VAL A 53 -15.86 7.58 12.35
CA VAL A 53 -16.43 8.90 12.05
C VAL A 53 -16.13 9.27 10.61
N GLY A 54 -17.13 9.17 9.74
CA GLY A 54 -17.01 9.52 8.32
C GLY A 54 -17.54 10.91 7.96
N ALA A 55 -18.11 11.64 8.93
CA ALA A 55 -18.60 13.01 8.75
C ALA A 55 -17.54 14.05 9.19
N PRO A 56 -17.48 15.23 8.53
CA PRO A 56 -16.72 16.37 9.04
C PRO A 56 -17.29 16.83 10.39
N LEU A 57 -16.39 17.26 11.28
CA LEU A 57 -16.75 17.94 12.53
C LEU A 57 -16.25 19.38 12.46
N HIS A 58 -17.09 20.33 12.88
CA HIS A 58 -16.70 21.74 13.05
C HIS A 58 -15.97 21.94 14.40
N GLU A 59 -15.48 23.17 14.67
CA GLU A 59 -14.61 23.47 15.84
C GLU A 59 -15.24 23.10 17.21
N ASP A 60 -16.57 23.14 17.34
CA ASP A 60 -17.31 22.67 18.55
C ASP A 60 -17.72 21.19 18.49
N GLY A 61 -17.15 20.42 17.57
CA GLY A 61 -17.66 19.13 17.13
C GLY A 61 -17.54 17.99 18.14
N ALA A 62 -16.69 18.10 19.16
CA ALA A 62 -16.49 17.03 20.15
C ALA A 62 -17.73 16.81 21.04
N GLU A 63 -18.34 17.88 21.56
CA GLU A 63 -19.57 17.79 22.37
C GLU A 63 -20.77 17.35 21.51
N ALA A 64 -20.88 17.90 20.30
CA ALA A 64 -21.92 17.49 19.35
C ALA A 64 -21.81 16.00 19.00
N LEU A 65 -20.60 15.51 18.74
CA LEU A 65 -20.32 14.09 18.52
C LEU A 65 -20.74 13.25 19.72
N CYS A 66 -20.39 13.66 20.94
CA CYS A 66 -20.81 12.96 22.16
C CYS A 66 -22.33 12.88 22.27
N ALA A 67 -23.05 13.98 21.95
CA ALA A 67 -24.51 13.99 21.97
C ALA A 67 -25.10 13.03 20.91
N TRP A 68 -24.54 12.96 19.70
CA TRP A 68 -24.98 12.03 18.67
C TRP A 68 -24.69 10.57 19.02
N LEU A 69 -23.54 10.31 19.63
CA LEU A 69 -23.13 8.97 20.03
C LEU A 69 -23.80 8.48 21.31
N ALA A 70 -24.41 9.36 22.11
CA ALA A 70 -24.92 9.02 23.45
C ALA A 70 -25.77 7.74 23.50
N PRO A 71 -26.78 7.53 22.61
CA PRO A 71 -27.56 6.29 22.63
C PRO A 71 -26.71 5.03 22.34
N SER A 72 -25.72 5.16 21.46
CA SER A 72 -24.81 4.06 21.14
C SER A 72 -23.84 3.78 22.30
N LEU A 73 -23.30 4.83 22.93
CA LEU A 73 -22.38 4.72 24.06
C LEU A 73 -23.07 4.16 25.31
N ASP A 74 -24.33 4.53 25.56
CA ASP A 74 -25.13 3.91 26.62
C ASP A 74 -25.31 2.42 26.36
N SER A 75 -25.67 2.03 25.13
CA SER A 75 -25.78 0.62 24.76
C SER A 75 -24.45 -0.14 24.86
N ILE A 76 -23.32 0.49 24.52
CA ILE A 76 -21.97 -0.07 24.62
C ILE A 76 -21.61 -0.31 26.10
N ARG A 77 -21.89 0.67 26.97
CA ARG A 77 -21.69 0.56 28.42
C ARG A 77 -22.55 -0.55 29.02
N ASP A 78 -23.83 -0.62 28.65
CA ASP A 78 -24.76 -1.63 29.17
C ASP A 78 -24.34 -3.04 28.73
N ALA A 79 -23.69 -3.18 27.57
CA ALA A 79 -23.07 -4.42 27.10
C ALA A 79 -21.72 -4.74 27.77
N GLN A 80 -21.29 -3.95 28.76
CA GLN A 80 -20.03 -4.10 29.50
C GLN A 80 -18.76 -4.08 28.62
N VAL A 81 -18.80 -3.35 27.51
CA VAL A 81 -17.60 -3.04 26.73
C VAL A 81 -16.65 -2.22 27.61
N ARG A 82 -15.35 -2.56 27.56
CA ARG A 82 -14.32 -1.90 28.36
C ARG A 82 -13.55 -0.85 27.55
N LEU A 83 -13.36 -1.13 26.27
CA LEU A 83 -12.52 -0.32 25.38
C LEU A 83 -13.30 0.11 24.14
N LEU A 84 -13.33 1.41 23.90
CA LEU A 84 -13.84 2.03 22.69
C LEU A 84 -12.69 2.48 21.79
N THR A 85 -12.65 1.99 20.55
CA THR A 85 -11.76 2.53 19.52
C THR A 85 -12.51 3.58 18.71
N LEU A 86 -12.11 4.84 18.86
CA LEU A 86 -12.62 5.98 18.10
C LEU A 86 -11.73 6.22 16.87
N VAL A 87 -12.15 5.72 15.72
CA VAL A 87 -11.50 5.95 14.42
C VAL A 87 -11.95 7.30 13.90
N MET A 88 -11.24 8.34 14.36
CA MET A 88 -11.49 9.75 14.03
C MET A 88 -10.16 10.52 14.04
N SER A 89 -9.91 11.25 12.97
CA SER A 89 -8.77 12.16 12.85
C SER A 89 -8.89 13.26 13.89
N ALA A 90 -7.78 13.59 14.54
CA ALA A 90 -7.73 14.52 15.65
C ALA A 90 -8.66 14.17 16.83
N GLY A 91 -9.13 12.92 16.95
CA GLY A 91 -10.02 12.53 18.05
C GLY A 91 -9.38 12.56 19.44
N ALA A 92 -8.05 12.50 19.50
CA ALA A 92 -7.26 12.70 20.71
C ALA A 92 -6.70 14.14 20.85
N LEU A 93 -6.92 15.02 19.88
CA LEU A 93 -6.36 16.37 19.88
C LEU A 93 -7.21 17.29 20.77
N GLU A 94 -6.55 17.96 21.73
CA GLU A 94 -7.16 19.05 22.49
C GLU A 94 -7.03 20.36 21.71
N SER A 95 -8.07 21.19 21.73
CA SER A 95 -8.10 22.47 21.01
C SER A 95 -8.61 23.59 21.91
N GLY A 96 -7.88 24.72 21.97
CA GLY A 96 -8.34 25.92 22.66
C GLY A 96 -8.64 25.77 24.17
N GLY A 97 -8.05 24.76 24.84
CA GLY A 97 -8.35 24.44 26.24
C GLY A 97 -9.61 23.58 26.44
N HIS A 98 -10.24 23.13 25.36
CA HIS A 98 -11.31 22.15 25.39
C HIS A 98 -10.76 20.72 25.33
N PRO A 99 -11.32 19.79 26.12
CA PRO A 99 -10.93 18.38 26.08
C PRO A 99 -11.23 17.77 24.70
N SER A 100 -10.40 16.80 24.31
CA SER A 100 -10.61 16.04 23.08
C SER A 100 -11.90 15.21 23.13
N ALA A 101 -12.44 14.81 21.98
CA ALA A 101 -13.62 13.94 21.92
C ALA A 101 -13.40 12.62 22.67
N ALA A 102 -12.19 12.04 22.57
CA ALA A 102 -11.83 10.84 23.31
C ALA A 102 -11.86 11.06 24.83
N ALA A 103 -11.31 12.19 25.31
CA ALA A 103 -11.34 12.54 26.73
C ALA A 103 -12.79 12.74 27.23
N LEU A 104 -13.64 13.44 26.47
CA LEU A 104 -15.04 13.64 26.81
C LEU A 104 -15.81 12.32 26.91
N ILE A 105 -15.65 11.43 25.94
CA ILE A 105 -16.31 10.13 25.94
C ILE A 105 -15.82 9.26 27.11
N CYS A 106 -14.49 9.24 27.32
CA CYS A 106 -13.85 8.50 28.40
C CYS A 106 -14.41 8.88 29.76
N GLU A 107 -14.41 10.18 30.08
CA GLU A 107 -14.88 10.67 31.39
C GLU A 107 -16.40 10.54 31.56
N ARG A 108 -17.19 10.81 30.52
CA ARG A 108 -18.66 10.85 30.64
C ARG A 108 -19.29 9.46 30.69
N TRP A 109 -18.71 8.46 30.01
CA TRP A 109 -19.24 7.08 30.00
C TRP A 109 -18.42 6.09 30.83
N GLY A 110 -17.26 6.50 31.37
CA GLY A 110 -16.41 5.62 32.19
C GLY A 110 -15.80 4.47 31.39
N LEU A 111 -15.46 4.71 30.13
CA LEU A 111 -14.87 3.74 29.20
C LEU A 111 -13.40 4.07 28.95
N ASP A 112 -12.56 3.06 28.73
CA ASP A 112 -11.26 3.32 28.11
C ASP A 112 -11.49 3.70 26.63
N VAL A 113 -10.77 4.70 26.13
CA VAL A 113 -10.90 5.17 24.74
C VAL A 113 -9.55 5.19 24.04
N LEU A 114 -9.45 4.57 22.87
CA LEU A 114 -8.35 4.71 21.93
C LEU A 114 -8.73 5.67 20.81
N ALA A 115 -7.91 6.70 20.57
CA ALA A 115 -8.15 7.67 19.49
C ALA A 115 -6.85 8.17 18.85
N ALA A 116 -6.94 8.62 17.61
CA ALA A 116 -5.81 9.20 16.89
C ALA A 116 -5.65 10.70 17.21
N ALA A 117 -4.42 11.16 17.44
CA ALA A 117 -4.12 12.59 17.58
C ALA A 117 -3.96 13.30 16.23
N GLY A 118 -3.50 12.56 15.21
CA GLY A 118 -3.38 13.03 13.83
C GLY A 118 -4.47 12.43 12.95
N THR A 119 -4.14 12.21 11.67
CA THR A 119 -5.03 11.50 10.73
C THR A 119 -5.29 10.08 11.21
N ALA A 120 -6.54 9.64 11.20
CA ALA A 120 -6.93 8.25 11.49
C ALA A 120 -7.13 7.49 10.17
N LEU A 121 -6.29 6.49 9.94
CA LEU A 121 -6.30 5.66 8.74
C LEU A 121 -6.54 4.20 9.09
N VAL A 122 -7.21 3.47 8.20
CA VAL A 122 -7.41 2.02 8.31
C VAL A 122 -6.77 1.35 7.10
N THR A 123 -5.89 0.39 7.32
CA THR A 123 -5.22 -0.37 6.26
C THR A 123 -6.15 -1.43 5.67
N CYS A 124 -5.71 -2.05 4.57
CA CYS A 124 -6.46 -3.10 3.86
C CYS A 124 -6.73 -4.33 4.76
N ASP A 125 -5.80 -4.64 5.67
CA ASP A 125 -5.86 -5.74 6.65
C ASP A 125 -6.54 -5.35 7.97
N GLY A 126 -7.16 -4.16 8.04
CA GLY A 126 -7.92 -3.71 9.21
C GLY A 126 -7.07 -3.20 10.36
N THR A 127 -5.78 -2.93 10.14
CA THR A 127 -4.95 -2.25 11.13
C THR A 127 -5.20 -0.75 11.13
N LEU A 128 -5.03 -0.15 12.29
CA LEU A 128 -5.18 1.27 12.50
C LEU A 128 -3.83 1.94 12.34
N PHE A 129 -3.77 3.05 11.63
CA PHE A 129 -2.55 3.81 11.41
C PHE A 129 -2.81 5.31 11.58
N SER A 130 -1.93 5.98 12.30
CA SER A 130 -1.90 7.42 12.43
C SER A 130 -0.44 7.89 12.31
N PRO A 131 -0.05 8.50 11.18
CA PRO A 131 1.32 8.96 10.95
C PRO A 131 1.83 9.82 12.10
N ASP A 132 3.04 9.51 12.57
CA ASP A 132 3.73 10.28 13.60
C ASP A 132 4.82 11.13 12.95
N LEU A 133 4.41 12.29 12.45
CA LEU A 133 5.28 13.20 11.72
C LEU A 133 6.09 14.08 12.68
N PRO A 134 7.39 14.33 12.40
CA PRO A 134 8.17 15.30 13.16
C PRO A 134 7.49 16.68 13.24
N GLY A 135 7.20 17.13 14.46
CA GLY A 135 6.59 18.45 14.71
C GLY A 135 5.05 18.50 14.62
N ALA A 136 4.38 17.37 14.40
CA ALA A 136 2.92 17.26 14.46
C ALA A 136 2.50 16.18 15.47
N SER A 137 1.38 16.39 16.16
CA SER A 137 0.81 15.41 17.08
C SER A 137 0.21 14.23 16.30
N GLY A 138 0.91 13.10 16.29
CA GLY A 138 0.48 11.88 15.61
C GLY A 138 0.32 10.67 16.53
N GLY A 139 -0.10 9.56 15.93
CA GLY A 139 -0.28 8.27 16.60
C GLY A 139 -1.57 8.14 17.41
N TRP A 140 -1.73 6.95 17.98
CA TRP A 140 -2.84 6.53 18.81
C TRP A 140 -2.57 6.77 20.29
N TRP A 141 -3.60 7.21 20.99
CA TRP A 141 -3.58 7.60 22.39
C TRP A 141 -4.66 6.86 23.15
N HIS A 142 -4.34 6.47 24.38
CA HIS A 142 -5.23 5.78 25.31
C HIS A 142 -5.67 6.75 26.41
N PHE A 143 -6.97 6.83 26.60
CA PHE A 143 -7.62 7.60 27.65
C PHE A 143 -8.28 6.61 28.61
N SER A 144 -8.06 6.83 29.90
CA SER A 144 -8.70 6.06 30.97
C SER A 144 -9.32 7.03 31.97
N PRO A 145 -10.50 6.72 32.54
CA PRO A 145 -11.19 7.65 33.43
C PRO A 145 -10.32 8.09 34.61
N GLY A 146 -10.19 9.40 34.80
CA GLY A 146 -9.40 10.00 35.88
C GLY A 146 -7.88 9.88 35.73
N ALA A 147 -7.37 9.41 34.59
CA ALA A 147 -5.94 9.28 34.32
C ALA A 147 -5.49 10.19 33.17
N ALA A 148 -4.20 10.54 33.17
CA ALA A 148 -3.62 11.30 32.06
C ALA A 148 -3.58 10.44 30.78
N ALA A 149 -3.89 11.06 29.65
CA ALA A 149 -3.83 10.42 28.34
C ALA A 149 -2.41 9.90 28.07
N ARG A 150 -2.32 8.66 27.60
CA ARG A 150 -1.04 7.98 27.32
C ARG A 150 -0.92 7.63 25.86
N ARG A 151 0.17 8.05 25.24
CA ARG A 151 0.52 7.62 23.89
C ARG A 151 0.75 6.11 23.82
N VAL A 152 0.19 5.46 22.79
CA VAL A 152 0.32 4.02 22.55
C VAL A 152 1.36 3.76 21.46
N ASN A 153 1.00 3.98 20.19
CA ASN A 153 1.91 3.83 19.05
C ASN A 153 1.33 4.52 17.79
N SER A 154 2.09 4.58 16.70
CA SER A 154 1.60 5.08 15.40
C SER A 154 0.62 4.13 14.71
N HIS A 155 0.59 2.86 15.10
CA HIS A 155 -0.30 1.86 14.51
C HIS A 155 -0.70 0.80 15.52
N LEU A 156 -1.83 0.14 15.25
CA LEU A 156 -2.41 -0.90 16.11
C LEU A 156 -3.08 -1.99 15.25
N PRO A 157 -2.91 -3.28 15.58
CA PRO A 157 -1.99 -3.83 16.58
C PRO A 157 -0.52 -3.67 16.17
N LEU A 158 0.39 -3.92 17.11
CA LEU A 158 1.83 -3.92 16.84
C LEU A 158 2.21 -5.21 16.08
N PRO A 159 2.88 -5.11 14.93
CA PRO A 159 3.44 -6.26 14.23
C PRO A 159 4.54 -6.92 15.05
N ASP A 160 4.64 -8.25 14.97
CA ASP A 160 5.64 -9.03 15.72
C ASP A 160 7.09 -8.64 15.35
N TRP A 161 7.30 -8.11 14.14
CA TRP A 161 8.60 -7.65 13.67
C TRP A 161 9.02 -6.29 14.24
N GLU A 162 8.09 -5.47 14.74
CA GLU A 162 8.35 -4.06 15.10
C GLU A 162 9.41 -3.94 16.19
N MET A 163 9.37 -4.83 17.19
CA MET A 163 10.35 -4.83 18.28
C MET A 163 11.77 -5.10 17.79
N ALA A 164 11.95 -5.96 16.78
CA ALA A 164 13.27 -6.24 16.21
C ALA A 164 13.84 -5.02 15.48
N VAL A 165 12.99 -4.34 14.70
CA VAL A 165 13.33 -3.10 13.99
C VAL A 165 13.67 -1.97 14.97
N ARG A 166 12.88 -1.80 16.03
CA ARG A 166 13.12 -0.78 17.06
C ARG A 166 14.44 -0.99 17.82
N ARG A 167 14.83 -2.24 18.09
CA ARG A 167 16.10 -2.58 18.76
C ARG A 167 17.32 -2.15 17.96
N LEU A 168 17.23 -2.14 16.63
CA LEU A 168 18.31 -1.63 15.78
C LEU A 168 18.57 -0.13 16.04
N GLY A 169 17.50 0.61 16.36
CA GLY A 169 17.55 2.04 16.64
C GLY A 169 18.03 2.86 15.45
N ARG A 170 18.25 4.15 15.69
CA ARG A 170 18.87 5.03 14.70
C ARG A 170 20.38 4.82 14.71
N GLN A 171 20.94 4.50 13.56
CA GLN A 171 22.38 4.27 13.39
C GLN A 171 22.89 4.86 12.07
N THR A 172 24.21 4.92 11.92
CA THR A 172 24.85 5.33 10.66
C THR A 172 25.76 4.22 10.17
N VAL A 173 25.54 3.76 8.94
CA VAL A 173 26.29 2.69 8.29
C VAL A 173 26.92 3.24 7.02
N ALA A 174 28.25 3.33 6.97
CA ALA A 174 29.02 3.82 5.82
C ALA A 174 28.42 5.10 5.18
N GLY A 175 28.18 6.13 5.97
CA GLY A 175 27.64 7.41 5.50
C GLY A 175 26.13 7.41 5.19
N HIS A 176 25.39 6.39 5.61
CA HIS A 176 23.93 6.33 5.46
C HIS A 176 23.26 6.23 6.83
N VAL A 177 22.23 7.04 7.05
CA VAL A 177 21.40 6.95 8.24
C VAL A 177 20.35 5.87 8.03
N VAL A 178 20.25 4.98 9.01
CA VAL A 178 19.24 3.93 9.10
C VAL A 178 18.43 4.22 10.34
N GLU A 179 17.11 4.30 10.20
CA GLU A 179 16.22 4.59 11.32
C GLU A 179 14.91 3.79 11.25
N PRO A 180 14.36 3.39 12.41
CA PRO A 180 13.06 2.74 12.47
C PRO A 180 11.96 3.73 12.09
N VAL A 181 11.02 3.27 11.27
CA VAL A 181 9.82 3.99 10.82
C VAL A 181 8.61 3.07 10.97
N PRO A 182 7.36 3.58 10.91
CA PRO A 182 6.17 2.76 11.16
C PRO A 182 6.09 1.51 10.31
N ALA A 183 6.48 1.55 9.03
CA ALA A 183 6.45 0.41 8.13
C ALA A 183 7.70 -0.48 8.14
N GLY A 184 8.72 -0.18 8.95
CA GLY A 184 9.97 -0.94 9.00
C GLY A 184 11.20 -0.05 9.21
N LEU A 185 12.14 -0.09 8.28
CA LEU A 185 13.38 0.69 8.33
C LEU A 185 13.43 1.67 7.17
N ALA A 186 13.89 2.89 7.42
CA ALA A 186 14.23 3.84 6.38
C ALA A 186 15.76 3.96 6.26
N VAL A 187 16.26 4.02 5.03
CA VAL A 187 17.67 4.25 4.72
C VAL A 187 17.81 5.46 3.81
N ARG A 188 18.73 6.35 4.18
CA ARG A 188 19.05 7.56 3.41
C ARG A 188 20.51 7.96 3.57
N PRO A 189 21.09 8.71 2.62
CA PRO A 189 22.39 9.32 2.81
C PRO A 189 22.43 10.20 4.07
N ALA A 190 23.57 10.19 4.77
CA ALA A 190 23.84 11.13 5.85
C ALA A 190 24.14 12.52 5.25
N GLY A 191 23.66 13.57 5.91
CA GLY A 191 23.84 14.95 5.48
C GLY A 191 22.52 15.68 5.25
N PRO A 192 22.56 16.86 4.61
CA PRO A 192 21.39 17.66 4.31
C PRO A 192 20.45 16.91 3.38
N ALA A 193 19.18 16.78 3.77
CA ALA A 193 18.13 16.21 2.94
C ALA A 193 16.89 17.11 3.00
N PRO A 194 16.06 17.12 1.94
CA PRO A 194 14.75 17.78 2.00
C PRO A 194 13.91 17.23 3.16
N VAL A 195 13.05 18.06 3.75
CA VAL A 195 12.13 17.64 4.83
C VAL A 195 11.31 16.42 4.43
N THR A 196 10.91 16.33 3.16
CA THR A 196 10.14 15.20 2.61
C THR A 196 10.88 13.86 2.70
N ALA A 197 12.22 13.85 2.65
CA ALA A 197 13.02 12.64 2.82
C ALA A 197 12.97 12.11 4.26
N HIS A 198 12.63 12.98 5.24
CA HIS A 198 12.44 12.61 6.64
C HIS A 198 11.00 12.24 6.95
N THR A 199 10.02 12.93 6.34
CA THR A 199 8.60 12.75 6.68
C THR A 199 7.93 11.63 5.90
N ARG A 200 8.27 11.42 4.62
CA ARG A 200 7.58 10.45 3.75
C ARG A 200 7.71 8.99 4.21
N PRO A 201 8.84 8.49 4.74
CA PRO A 201 8.88 7.16 5.32
C PRO A 201 7.91 6.95 6.50
N HIS A 202 7.56 8.02 7.22
CA HIS A 202 6.63 7.98 8.35
C HIS A 202 5.15 7.98 7.94
N THR A 203 4.84 8.23 6.66
CA THR A 203 3.48 8.18 6.12
C THR A 203 3.14 6.83 5.50
N ILE A 204 4.09 5.91 5.41
CA ILE A 204 3.82 4.56 4.89
C ILE A 204 3.22 3.72 6.04
N PRO A 205 1.99 3.21 5.89
CA PRO A 205 1.41 2.30 6.86
C PRO A 205 2.19 0.98 6.93
N PRO A 206 2.29 0.37 8.12
CA PRO A 206 2.86 -0.95 8.26
C PRO A 206 2.00 -2.02 7.61
N GLU A 207 2.67 -3.07 7.12
CA GLU A 207 2.04 -4.35 6.81
C GLU A 207 2.34 -5.33 7.95
N ARG A 208 1.32 -6.04 8.43
CA ARG A 208 1.41 -6.94 9.59
C ARG A 208 2.56 -7.95 9.49
N ASP A 209 2.70 -8.61 8.35
CA ASP A 209 3.64 -9.72 8.19
C ASP A 209 4.85 -9.36 7.33
N ARG A 210 5.00 -8.09 6.95
CA ARG A 210 5.98 -7.67 5.93
C ARG A 210 6.61 -6.31 6.24
N PRO A 211 7.68 -6.27 7.04
CA PRO A 211 8.44 -5.05 7.22
C PRO A 211 9.03 -4.56 5.89
N GLN A 212 9.12 -3.25 5.71
CA GLN A 212 9.71 -2.60 4.53
C GLN A 212 11.11 -2.09 4.86
N LEU A 213 12.03 -2.21 3.90
CA LEU A 213 13.28 -1.46 3.86
C LEU A 213 13.13 -0.33 2.84
N ILE A 214 12.80 0.85 3.34
CA ILE A 214 12.41 2.03 2.56
C ILE A 214 13.65 2.82 2.18
N LEU A 215 13.92 2.89 0.88
CA LEU A 215 14.99 3.69 0.31
C LEU A 215 14.45 5.09 0.01
N ALA A 216 14.83 6.06 0.83
CA ALA A 216 14.42 7.46 0.63
C ALA A 216 15.21 8.15 -0.49
N SER A 217 16.27 7.50 -0.99
CA SER A 217 16.93 7.85 -2.24
C SER A 217 17.51 6.60 -2.90
N ALA A 218 17.60 6.58 -4.23
CA ALA A 218 18.16 5.45 -4.97
C ALA A 218 19.67 5.24 -4.84
N GLN A 219 20.41 6.11 -4.13
CA GLN A 219 21.87 6.04 -4.08
C GLN A 219 22.39 5.29 -2.84
N VAL A 220 21.73 4.20 -2.44
CA VAL A 220 22.21 3.36 -1.35
C VAL A 220 22.95 2.14 -1.90
N PRO A 221 24.25 1.95 -1.59
CA PRO A 221 25.00 0.78 -2.05
C PRO A 221 24.45 -0.53 -1.47
N ALA A 222 24.46 -1.60 -2.27
CA ALA A 222 24.03 -2.94 -1.84
C ALA A 222 24.77 -3.43 -0.58
N ALA A 223 26.07 -3.15 -0.46
CA ALA A 223 26.85 -3.53 0.73
C ALA A 223 26.33 -2.88 2.02
N VAL A 224 25.84 -1.63 1.96
CA VAL A 224 25.25 -0.95 3.13
C VAL A 224 23.96 -1.64 3.54
N LEU A 225 23.08 -1.92 2.56
CA LEU A 225 21.82 -2.60 2.81
C LEU A 225 22.02 -4.03 3.32
N ALA A 226 23.03 -4.75 2.81
CA ALA A 226 23.39 -6.08 3.30
C ALA A 226 23.78 -6.06 4.78
N VAL A 227 24.60 -5.09 5.22
CA VAL A 227 24.95 -4.91 6.64
C VAL A 227 23.71 -4.65 7.50
N VAL A 228 22.81 -3.80 7.03
CA VAL A 228 21.55 -3.47 7.73
C VAL A 228 20.65 -4.70 7.85
N MET A 229 20.44 -5.44 6.75
CA MET A 229 19.61 -6.63 6.72
C MET A 229 20.22 -7.75 7.58
N ALA A 230 21.53 -7.94 7.54
CA ALA A 230 22.23 -8.95 8.34
C ALA A 230 22.12 -8.71 9.86
N ALA A 231 21.91 -7.46 10.29
CA ALA A 231 21.70 -7.11 11.69
C ALA A 231 20.30 -7.49 12.23
N LEU A 232 19.35 -7.82 11.35
CA LEU A 232 18.00 -8.24 11.73
C LEU A 232 17.93 -9.76 12.02
N PRO A 233 17.05 -10.19 12.95
CA PRO A 233 16.72 -11.60 13.13
C PRO A 233 16.24 -12.23 11.83
N GLU A 234 16.56 -13.52 11.63
CA GLU A 234 16.28 -14.23 10.37
C GLU A 234 14.81 -14.17 9.94
N PRO A 235 13.80 -14.35 10.81
CA PRO A 235 12.39 -14.27 10.39
C PRO A 235 12.00 -12.88 9.86
N VAL A 236 12.56 -11.83 10.47
CA VAL A 236 12.31 -10.43 10.06
C VAL A 236 13.05 -10.12 8.76
N ARG A 237 14.30 -10.59 8.64
CA ARG A 237 15.11 -10.43 7.43
C ARG A 237 14.46 -11.14 6.23
N ALA A 238 13.95 -12.36 6.41
CA ALA A 238 13.30 -13.15 5.37
C ALA A 238 11.99 -12.51 4.88
N ALA A 239 11.25 -11.83 5.75
CA ALA A 239 10.01 -11.13 5.41
C ALA A 239 10.21 -9.70 4.88
N LEU A 240 11.43 -9.17 4.93
CA LEU A 240 11.73 -7.78 4.60
C LEU A 240 11.59 -7.51 3.10
N ARG A 241 10.81 -6.50 2.71
CA ARG A 241 10.65 -6.07 1.31
C ARG A 241 11.35 -4.74 1.05
N LEU A 242 12.21 -4.69 0.03
CA LEU A 242 12.81 -3.44 -0.45
C LEU A 242 11.76 -2.56 -1.13
N LEU A 243 11.70 -1.28 -0.78
CA LEU A 243 10.75 -0.32 -1.34
C LEU A 243 11.46 0.99 -1.69
N SER A 244 11.29 1.51 -2.91
CA SER A 244 11.84 2.82 -3.27
C SER A 244 10.79 3.91 -3.16
N LEU A 245 11.15 5.06 -2.56
CA LEU A 245 10.29 6.25 -2.58
C LEU A 245 10.40 7.03 -3.90
N ASP A 246 11.51 6.94 -4.61
CA ASP A 246 11.75 7.70 -5.85
C ASP A 246 11.35 6.94 -7.12
N GLY A 247 10.78 5.74 -6.96
CA GLY A 247 10.26 4.89 -8.04
C GLY A 247 11.31 4.30 -8.96
N ARG A 248 12.61 4.44 -8.65
CA ARG A 248 13.64 3.75 -9.42
C ARG A 248 13.51 2.22 -9.29
N PRO A 249 13.67 1.46 -10.38
CA PRO A 249 13.63 0.00 -10.33
C PRO A 249 14.71 -0.57 -9.41
N LEU A 250 14.29 -1.41 -8.47
CA LEU A 250 15.19 -2.02 -7.48
C LEU A 250 15.65 -3.44 -7.85
N LEU A 251 15.26 -3.96 -9.01
CA LEU A 251 15.52 -5.35 -9.41
C LEU A 251 17.01 -5.72 -9.36
N ARG A 252 17.87 -4.93 -10.00
CA ARG A 252 19.33 -5.14 -9.99
C ARG A 252 19.95 -4.98 -8.60
N LEU A 253 19.36 -4.16 -7.75
CA LEU A 253 19.81 -4.00 -6.36
C LEU A 253 19.43 -5.23 -5.54
N GLY A 254 18.22 -5.75 -5.73
CA GLY A 254 17.73 -6.98 -5.12
C GLY A 254 18.57 -8.20 -5.50
N GLU A 255 18.92 -8.36 -6.77
CA GLU A 255 19.83 -9.44 -7.24
C GLU A 255 21.19 -9.39 -6.52
N ARG A 256 21.83 -8.21 -6.52
CA ARG A 256 23.10 -8.02 -5.81
C ARG A 256 23.00 -8.28 -4.31
N LEU A 257 21.88 -7.91 -3.70
CA LEU A 257 21.64 -8.17 -2.29
C LEU A 257 21.43 -9.65 -2.01
N ALA A 258 20.71 -10.35 -2.87
CA ALA A 258 20.52 -11.78 -2.76
C ALA A 258 21.85 -12.52 -2.83
N ASP A 259 22.75 -12.11 -3.75
CA ASP A 259 24.10 -12.65 -3.85
C ASP A 259 24.96 -12.35 -2.61
N LEU A 260 24.88 -11.11 -2.07
CA LEU A 260 25.66 -10.70 -0.89
C LEU A 260 25.18 -11.38 0.41
N LEU A 261 23.88 -11.64 0.53
CA LEU A 261 23.27 -12.24 1.71
C LEU A 261 23.15 -13.77 1.62
N ASP A 262 23.39 -14.34 0.43
CA ASP A 262 23.12 -15.74 0.09
C ASP A 262 21.69 -16.16 0.48
N SER A 263 20.72 -15.29 0.22
CA SER A 263 19.32 -15.48 0.61
C SER A 263 18.35 -14.81 -0.36
N ASP A 264 17.10 -15.28 -0.39
CA ASP A 264 16.05 -14.62 -1.17
C ASP A 264 15.80 -13.19 -0.63
N VAL A 265 15.61 -12.24 -1.56
CA VAL A 265 15.35 -10.82 -1.28
C VAL A 265 14.07 -10.40 -1.97
N HIS A 266 13.12 -9.89 -1.19
CA HIS A 266 11.83 -9.40 -1.70
C HIS A 266 11.97 -7.94 -2.14
N VAL A 267 11.44 -7.62 -3.31
CA VAL A 267 11.55 -6.30 -3.95
C VAL A 267 10.17 -5.85 -4.39
N ALA A 268 9.74 -4.68 -3.92
CA ALA A 268 8.53 -4.04 -4.41
C ALA A 268 8.74 -3.49 -5.83
N VAL A 269 7.71 -3.60 -6.66
CA VAL A 269 7.68 -3.00 -8.00
C VAL A 269 6.85 -1.72 -7.95
N GLY A 270 7.47 -0.59 -8.31
CA GLY A 270 6.89 0.75 -8.19
C GLY A 270 7.24 1.44 -6.86
N ALA A 271 6.75 2.67 -6.72
CA ALA A 271 6.86 3.48 -5.51
C ALA A 271 5.48 3.64 -4.84
N PRO A 272 5.44 3.77 -3.50
CA PRO A 272 4.23 4.14 -2.82
C PRO A 272 3.91 5.59 -3.21
N VAL A 273 2.80 5.76 -3.90
CA VAL A 273 2.19 7.07 -4.07
C VAL A 273 1.28 7.19 -2.88
N THR A 274 1.61 8.09 -1.96
CA THR A 274 0.59 8.61 -1.06
C THR A 274 -0.46 9.18 -2.00
N PRO A 275 -1.70 8.65 -2.04
CA PRO A 275 -2.79 9.48 -2.53
C PRO A 275 -2.67 10.80 -1.76
N ASP A 276 -2.97 11.93 -2.40
CA ASP A 276 -3.13 13.17 -1.65
C ASP A 276 -3.99 12.81 -0.44
N GLY A 277 -3.35 12.84 0.74
CA GLY A 277 -3.78 12.07 1.90
C GLY A 277 -5.00 12.73 2.48
N THR A 278 -6.14 12.51 1.86
CA THR A 278 -7.42 13.02 2.28
C THR A 278 -8.35 11.83 2.33
N ALA A 279 -8.85 11.58 3.53
CA ALA A 279 -10.20 11.07 3.65
C ALA A 279 -11.06 11.91 2.66
N PRO A 280 -11.98 11.30 1.88
CA PRO A 280 -12.75 12.00 0.85
C PRO A 280 -13.23 13.36 1.40
N ASP A 281 -13.04 14.46 0.66
CA ASP A 281 -13.12 15.85 1.14
C ASP A 281 -14.00 16.03 2.40
N GLY A 282 -13.36 16.30 3.54
CA GLY A 282 -14.01 16.55 4.83
C GLY A 282 -14.29 15.32 5.69
N ALA A 283 -13.98 14.09 5.27
CA ALA A 283 -14.15 12.92 6.14
C ALA A 283 -13.13 12.88 7.29
N SER A 284 -13.58 12.40 8.46
CA SER A 284 -12.72 12.31 9.65
C SER A 284 -11.94 11.00 9.76
N ALA A 285 -12.25 9.97 8.96
CA ALA A 285 -11.48 8.72 8.88
C ALA A 285 -11.17 8.38 7.42
N GLY A 286 -9.97 7.85 7.16
CA GLY A 286 -9.48 7.58 5.82
C GLY A 286 -9.03 6.13 5.58
N ASP A 287 -8.88 5.80 4.30
CA ASP A 287 -8.24 4.57 3.85
C ASP A 287 -6.71 4.76 3.83
N ALA A 288 -5.96 3.79 4.34
CA ALA A 288 -4.50 3.73 4.27
C ALA A 288 -3.99 2.82 3.14
N ALA A 289 -4.84 2.44 2.17
CA ALA A 289 -4.41 1.62 1.04
C ALA A 289 -3.22 2.27 0.31
N VAL A 290 -2.06 1.62 0.39
CA VAL A 290 -0.86 2.03 -0.37
C VAL A 290 -0.90 1.33 -1.71
N GLU A 291 -1.18 2.13 -2.73
CA GLU A 291 -0.99 1.68 -4.09
C GLU A 291 0.44 1.94 -4.54
N LEU A 292 1.03 0.92 -5.15
CA LEU A 292 2.33 1.07 -5.81
C LEU A 292 2.08 1.52 -7.24
N TRP A 293 2.84 2.52 -7.65
CA TRP A 293 2.77 3.08 -8.99
C TRP A 293 4.17 3.16 -9.56
N MET A 294 4.28 2.94 -10.86
CA MET A 294 5.44 3.40 -11.59
C MET A 294 5.41 4.92 -11.66
N THR A 295 6.54 5.57 -11.39
CA THR A 295 6.63 7.03 -11.40
C THR A 295 7.59 7.50 -12.46
N ASP A 296 7.22 8.56 -13.19
CA ASP A 296 8.08 9.17 -14.19
C ASP A 296 9.33 9.82 -13.55
N SER A 297 10.23 10.34 -14.40
CA SER A 297 11.43 11.07 -13.94
C SER A 297 11.14 12.31 -13.07
N ARG A 298 9.90 12.80 -13.03
CA ARG A 298 9.45 13.91 -12.16
C ARG A 298 8.78 13.41 -10.87
N GLY A 299 8.74 12.10 -10.64
CA GLY A 299 8.09 11.47 -9.50
C GLY A 299 6.56 11.44 -9.61
N ARG A 300 5.99 11.69 -10.79
CA ARG A 300 4.53 11.66 -11.00
C ARG A 300 4.08 10.21 -11.22
N PRO A 301 2.96 9.78 -10.62
CA PRO A 301 2.38 8.47 -10.90
C PRO A 301 2.07 8.33 -12.39
N SER A 302 2.43 7.18 -12.97
CA SER A 302 2.27 6.92 -14.39
C SER A 302 1.30 5.78 -14.67
N TRP A 303 1.55 4.59 -14.10
CA TRP A 303 0.68 3.42 -14.21
C TRP A 303 0.92 2.45 -13.06
N ARG A 304 -0.01 1.54 -12.80
CA ARG A 304 0.08 0.56 -11.71
C ARG A 304 0.72 -0.75 -12.20
N PRO A 305 1.87 -1.17 -11.66
CA PRO A 305 2.52 -2.40 -12.08
C PRO A 305 1.67 -3.63 -11.76
N PHE A 306 1.64 -4.59 -12.70
CA PHE A 306 0.96 -5.87 -12.48
C PHE A 306 1.70 -6.71 -11.43
N ALA A 307 3.03 -6.79 -11.50
CA ALA A 307 3.83 -7.32 -10.42
C ALA A 307 3.83 -6.34 -9.25
N ARG A 308 3.60 -6.82 -8.02
CA ARG A 308 3.72 -6.04 -6.78
C ARG A 308 4.99 -6.37 -6.03
N THR A 309 5.32 -7.65 -5.94
CA THR A 309 6.53 -8.15 -5.26
C THR A 309 7.24 -9.16 -6.13
N VAL A 310 8.56 -8.97 -6.29
CA VAL A 310 9.47 -9.86 -6.98
C VAL A 310 10.50 -10.38 -5.99
N VAL A 311 10.79 -11.68 -6.02
CA VAL A 311 11.85 -12.31 -5.25
C VAL A 311 13.08 -12.50 -6.12
N CYS A 312 14.18 -11.88 -5.70
CA CYS A 312 15.51 -12.12 -6.24
C CYS A 312 16.17 -13.21 -5.41
N SER A 313 16.71 -14.24 -6.06
CA SER A 313 17.43 -15.33 -5.40
C SER A 313 18.92 -15.25 -5.71
N PRO A 314 19.81 -15.74 -4.82
CA PRO A 314 21.24 -15.78 -5.10
C PRO A 314 21.53 -16.57 -6.38
N GLY A 315 22.45 -16.05 -7.19
CA GLY A 315 22.99 -16.76 -8.34
C GLY A 315 23.78 -17.97 -7.87
N LYS A 316 23.45 -19.16 -8.40
CA LYS A 316 24.33 -20.33 -8.25
C LYS A 316 25.44 -20.24 -9.29
N ALA A 317 26.58 -20.88 -9.03
CA ALA A 317 27.74 -20.92 -9.93
C ALA A 317 27.43 -21.40 -11.37
N GLU A 318 26.24 -21.99 -11.61
CA GLU A 318 25.79 -22.52 -12.91
C GLU A 318 24.58 -21.78 -13.51
N GLY A 319 24.43 -20.47 -13.30
CA GLY A 319 23.60 -19.66 -14.19
C GLY A 319 22.89 -18.46 -13.56
N VAL A 320 22.40 -17.57 -14.43
CA VAL A 320 21.58 -16.41 -14.05
C VAL A 320 20.20 -16.90 -13.62
N ARG A 321 19.83 -16.67 -12.37
CA ARG A 321 18.51 -17.03 -11.85
C ARG A 321 17.54 -15.87 -12.07
N ALA A 322 16.47 -16.13 -12.81
CA ALA A 322 15.46 -15.14 -13.08
C ALA A 322 14.74 -14.71 -11.78
N PRO A 323 14.39 -13.42 -11.65
CA PRO A 323 13.51 -12.95 -10.60
C PRO A 323 12.14 -13.63 -10.71
N ARG A 324 11.52 -13.94 -9.57
CA ARG A 324 10.19 -14.57 -9.51
C ARG A 324 9.16 -13.58 -9.01
N VAL A 325 8.09 -13.34 -9.77
CA VAL A 325 6.94 -12.57 -9.28
C VAL A 325 6.19 -13.43 -8.28
N THR A 326 6.09 -13.00 -7.02
CA THR A 326 5.38 -13.73 -5.96
C THR A 326 4.05 -13.10 -5.60
N GLU A 327 3.89 -11.82 -5.91
CA GLU A 327 2.63 -11.10 -5.71
C GLU A 327 2.35 -10.24 -6.92
N TRP A 328 1.11 -10.31 -7.38
CA TRP A 328 0.65 -9.59 -8.54
C TRP A 328 -0.80 -9.16 -8.36
N GLN A 329 -1.17 -8.14 -9.11
CA GLN A 329 -2.55 -7.77 -9.39
C GLN A 329 -2.80 -8.12 -10.86
N ALA A 330 -3.77 -9.01 -11.09
CA ALA A 330 -4.15 -9.36 -12.45
C ALA A 330 -4.93 -8.20 -13.08
N PRO A 331 -4.65 -7.78 -14.33
CA PRO A 331 -5.71 -7.18 -15.12
C PRO A 331 -6.86 -8.20 -15.20
N ALA A 332 -8.10 -7.74 -15.03
CA ALA A 332 -9.28 -8.60 -14.85
C ALA A 332 -9.25 -9.85 -15.75
N ASP A 333 -9.14 -11.02 -15.10
CA ASP A 333 -8.88 -12.35 -15.65
C ASP A 333 -7.72 -12.39 -16.67
N CYS A 334 -6.49 -12.59 -16.16
CA CYS A 334 -5.36 -12.99 -17.00
C CYS A 334 -5.79 -14.13 -17.93
N THR A 335 -5.74 -13.86 -19.23
CA THR A 335 -6.26 -14.74 -20.27
C THR A 335 -5.58 -16.10 -20.19
N GLN A 336 -6.33 -17.10 -19.71
CA GLN A 336 -6.00 -18.50 -19.90
C GLN A 336 -6.87 -19.01 -21.05
N SER A 337 -6.23 -19.26 -22.19
CA SER A 337 -6.86 -20.05 -23.25
C SER A 337 -6.40 -21.51 -23.11
N PRO A 338 -7.04 -22.46 -23.80
CA PRO A 338 -6.58 -23.85 -23.79
C PRO A 338 -5.11 -24.02 -24.18
N ASP A 339 -4.63 -23.17 -25.11
CA ASP A 339 -3.34 -23.31 -25.79
C ASP A 339 -2.29 -22.26 -25.36
N CYS A 340 -2.70 -21.18 -24.70
CA CYS A 340 -1.82 -20.09 -24.28
C CYS A 340 -2.07 -19.66 -22.84
N LYS A 341 -1.02 -19.16 -22.18
CA LYS A 341 -1.10 -18.55 -20.85
C LYS A 341 -0.53 -17.14 -20.86
N ALA A 342 -1.12 -16.28 -20.05
CA ALA A 342 -0.51 -15.02 -19.63
C ALA A 342 0.22 -15.21 -18.29
N VAL A 343 1.47 -14.72 -18.21
CA VAL A 343 2.29 -14.73 -16.99
C VAL A 343 2.71 -13.30 -16.67
N VAL A 344 2.59 -12.90 -15.41
CA VAL A 344 3.07 -11.59 -14.96
C VAL A 344 4.60 -11.60 -14.86
N THR A 345 5.24 -10.61 -15.48
CA THR A 345 6.69 -10.38 -15.40
C THR A 345 6.95 -9.10 -14.59
N PRO A 346 8.20 -8.83 -14.16
CA PRO A 346 8.51 -7.58 -13.46
C PRO A 346 8.13 -6.32 -14.27
N ALA A 347 8.23 -6.36 -15.60
CA ALA A 347 7.96 -5.22 -16.48
C ALA A 347 6.56 -5.19 -17.11
N GLY A 348 5.74 -6.23 -16.92
CA GLY A 348 4.41 -6.31 -17.51
C GLY A 348 3.90 -7.75 -17.60
N LEU A 349 3.67 -8.23 -18.82
CA LEU A 349 3.06 -9.53 -19.11
C LEU A 349 3.84 -10.27 -20.18
N TRP A 350 3.88 -11.59 -20.07
CA TRP A 350 4.28 -12.48 -21.14
C TRP A 350 3.09 -13.34 -21.57
N LEU A 351 2.87 -13.47 -22.89
CA LEU A 351 1.93 -14.41 -23.48
C LEU A 351 2.68 -15.44 -24.31
N GLY A 352 2.43 -16.71 -24.05
CA GLY A 352 3.01 -17.78 -24.85
C GLY A 352 2.35 -19.13 -24.62
N PRO A 353 2.93 -20.20 -25.20
CA PRO A 353 2.40 -21.55 -25.09
C PRO A 353 2.25 -21.98 -23.63
N ARG A 354 1.16 -22.68 -23.33
CA ARG A 354 0.78 -23.04 -21.95
C ARG A 354 1.83 -23.91 -21.23
N ASP A 355 2.50 -24.78 -21.98
CA ASP A 355 3.50 -25.75 -21.52
C ASP A 355 4.93 -25.19 -21.46
N VAL A 356 5.12 -23.90 -21.74
CA VAL A 356 6.45 -23.27 -21.81
C VAL A 356 6.58 -22.14 -20.78
N GLU A 357 7.77 -21.96 -20.23
CA GLU A 357 8.07 -20.84 -19.33
C GLU A 357 8.49 -19.58 -20.10
N PRO A 358 8.26 -18.38 -19.53
CA PRO A 358 8.68 -17.13 -20.16
C PRO A 358 10.20 -17.11 -20.45
N PRO A 359 10.64 -16.51 -21.57
CA PRO A 359 12.05 -16.32 -21.85
C PRO A 359 12.76 -15.51 -20.76
N LEU A 360 14.02 -15.84 -20.47
CA LEU A 360 14.82 -15.14 -19.47
C LEU A 360 14.88 -13.62 -19.71
N LEU A 361 14.92 -13.18 -20.97
CA LEU A 361 14.90 -11.77 -21.34
C LEU A 361 13.64 -11.03 -20.88
N ALA A 362 12.47 -11.68 -20.94
CA ALA A 362 11.21 -11.12 -20.45
C ALA A 362 11.22 -11.01 -18.91
N LEU A 363 11.80 -12.00 -18.23
CA LEU A 363 11.89 -12.03 -16.76
C LEU A 363 12.92 -11.06 -16.18
N LEU A 364 13.99 -10.76 -16.92
CA LEU A 364 15.04 -9.82 -16.50
C LEU A 364 14.76 -8.36 -16.91
N ARG A 365 13.71 -8.12 -17.71
CA ARG A 365 13.36 -6.76 -18.14
C ARG A 365 13.00 -5.92 -16.92
N PRO A 366 13.70 -4.80 -16.66
CA PRO A 366 13.34 -3.93 -15.56
C PRO A 366 12.01 -3.23 -15.87
N PRO A 367 11.14 -3.03 -14.86
CA PRO A 367 9.96 -2.19 -15.00
C PRO A 367 10.36 -0.75 -15.38
N ALA A 368 9.54 -0.10 -16.21
CA ALA A 368 9.72 1.28 -16.64
C ALA A 368 8.43 2.08 -16.43
N ALA A 369 8.54 3.38 -16.15
CA ALA A 369 7.34 4.20 -15.96
C ALA A 369 6.66 4.55 -17.29
N GLU A 370 7.42 4.56 -18.37
CA GLU A 370 6.99 5.02 -19.67
C GLU A 370 6.41 3.88 -20.52
N ALA A 371 6.61 2.63 -20.10
CA ALA A 371 6.22 1.46 -20.90
C ALA A 371 5.75 0.29 -20.03
N VAL A 372 4.74 -0.41 -20.52
CA VAL A 372 4.29 -1.72 -20.05
C VAL A 372 4.70 -2.76 -21.07
N ALA A 373 5.57 -3.70 -20.70
CA ALA A 373 6.03 -4.73 -21.63
C ALA A 373 4.94 -5.80 -21.83
N VAL A 374 4.62 -6.10 -23.08
CA VAL A 374 3.84 -7.28 -23.47
C VAL A 374 4.71 -8.17 -24.36
N ASP A 375 5.32 -9.16 -23.72
CA ASP A 375 6.27 -10.09 -24.31
C ASP A 375 5.52 -11.28 -24.95
N LEU A 376 5.80 -11.62 -26.22
CA LEU A 376 5.07 -12.64 -26.99
C LEU A 376 5.96 -13.80 -27.41
N GLY A 377 5.48 -15.02 -27.17
CA GLY A 377 6.09 -16.24 -27.68
C GLY A 377 7.43 -16.59 -27.03
N VAL A 378 8.20 -17.44 -27.72
CA VAL A 378 9.50 -17.92 -27.26
C VAL A 378 10.51 -17.96 -28.41
N PRO A 379 11.81 -17.70 -28.15
CA PRO A 379 12.87 -17.75 -29.15
C PRO A 379 12.88 -19.06 -29.96
N GLY A 380 12.96 -18.92 -31.29
CA GLY A 380 13.09 -20.06 -32.22
C GLY A 380 11.83 -20.90 -32.41
N ARG A 381 10.65 -20.37 -32.06
CA ARG A 381 9.35 -20.98 -32.38
C ARG A 381 8.44 -19.95 -33.03
N ALA A 382 7.67 -20.38 -34.03
CA ALA A 382 6.59 -19.57 -34.59
C ALA A 382 5.55 -19.21 -33.52
N LEU A 383 4.90 -18.06 -33.66
CA LEU A 383 3.80 -17.68 -32.77
C LEU A 383 2.59 -18.61 -32.98
N ALA A 384 2.04 -19.13 -31.88
CA ALA A 384 0.86 -19.98 -31.93
C ALA A 384 -0.37 -19.19 -32.37
N ASP A 385 -1.23 -19.75 -33.22
CA ASP A 385 -2.45 -19.06 -33.67
C ASP A 385 -3.40 -18.69 -32.51
N GLY A 386 -3.43 -19.48 -31.44
CA GLY A 386 -4.20 -19.20 -30.23
C GLY A 386 -3.73 -17.97 -29.44
N LEU A 387 -2.55 -17.42 -29.76
CA LEU A 387 -2.01 -16.22 -29.11
C LEU A 387 -2.74 -14.94 -29.56
N TRP A 388 -3.22 -14.88 -30.81
CA TRP A 388 -3.85 -13.66 -31.35
C TRP A 388 -5.19 -13.31 -30.68
N PRO A 389 -6.13 -14.25 -30.50
CA PRO A 389 -7.36 -13.96 -29.76
C PRO A 389 -7.09 -13.62 -28.28
N ALA A 390 -6.07 -14.25 -27.68
CA ALA A 390 -5.66 -13.96 -26.31
C ALA A 390 -5.08 -12.55 -26.17
N LEU A 391 -4.28 -12.11 -27.13
CA LEU A 391 -3.74 -10.75 -27.22
C LEU A 391 -4.86 -9.72 -27.42
N ASP A 392 -5.80 -9.97 -28.32
CA ASP A 392 -6.95 -9.08 -28.55
C ASP A 392 -7.81 -8.92 -27.30
N THR A 393 -8.09 -10.04 -26.62
CA THR A 393 -8.85 -10.04 -25.37
C THR A 393 -8.10 -9.28 -24.27
N LEU A 394 -6.78 -9.48 -24.15
CA LEU A 394 -5.97 -8.77 -23.18
C LEU A 394 -6.01 -7.27 -23.44
N LEU A 395 -5.66 -6.84 -24.66
CA LEU A 395 -5.60 -5.42 -25.03
C LEU A 395 -6.97 -4.76 -24.91
N GLY A 396 -8.05 -5.41 -25.35
CA GLY A 396 -9.41 -4.89 -25.23
C GLY A 396 -9.92 -4.71 -23.80
N ARG A 397 -9.22 -5.25 -22.79
CA ARG A 397 -9.56 -5.13 -21.36
C ARG A 397 -8.68 -4.16 -20.59
N LEU A 398 -7.55 -3.73 -21.18
CA LEU A 398 -6.71 -2.74 -20.53
C LEU A 398 -7.37 -1.36 -20.59
N GLU A 399 -7.14 -0.57 -19.55
CA GLU A 399 -7.60 0.82 -19.54
C GLU A 399 -6.93 1.61 -20.69
N PRO A 400 -7.63 2.58 -21.31
CA PRO A 400 -7.08 3.35 -22.43
C PRO A 400 -5.71 3.98 -22.15
N ASP A 401 -5.54 4.58 -20.97
CA ASP A 401 -4.28 5.21 -20.55
C ASP A 401 -3.13 4.22 -20.39
N LEU A 402 -3.45 2.95 -20.09
CA LEU A 402 -2.48 1.87 -19.98
C LEU A 402 -2.11 1.33 -21.36
N LEU A 403 -3.08 1.24 -22.28
CA LEU A 403 -2.88 0.80 -23.66
C LEU A 403 -1.87 1.67 -24.41
N GLU A 404 -1.94 2.99 -24.24
CA GLU A 404 -0.99 3.93 -24.85
C GLU A 404 0.46 3.69 -24.42
N ARG A 405 0.67 2.98 -23.31
CA ARG A 405 1.98 2.65 -22.75
C ARG A 405 2.44 1.24 -23.09
N VAL A 406 1.58 0.42 -23.72
CA VAL A 406 1.94 -0.96 -24.07
C VAL A 406 3.04 -0.94 -25.14
N VAL A 407 4.11 -1.68 -24.86
CA VAL A 407 5.17 -1.98 -25.81
C VAL A 407 5.22 -3.49 -26.02
N VAL A 408 4.89 -3.91 -27.24
CA VAL A 408 4.90 -5.33 -27.60
C VAL A 408 6.29 -5.76 -28.05
N HIS A 409 6.79 -6.83 -27.45
CA HIS A 409 8.05 -7.49 -27.79
C HIS A 409 7.78 -8.90 -28.28
N ALA A 410 8.18 -9.25 -29.50
CA ALA A 410 8.04 -10.60 -30.02
C ALA A 410 9.36 -11.37 -29.89
N TYR A 411 9.34 -12.51 -29.21
CA TYR A 411 10.48 -13.45 -29.18
C TYR A 411 10.30 -14.62 -30.13
N GLY A 412 9.08 -14.87 -30.62
CA GLY A 412 8.82 -15.90 -31.62
C GLY A 412 9.33 -15.53 -33.01
N ASP A 413 9.47 -16.53 -33.86
CA ASP A 413 9.75 -16.34 -35.28
C ASP A 413 8.51 -15.71 -35.94
N LEU A 414 8.64 -14.47 -36.39
CA LEU A 414 7.56 -13.72 -37.03
C LEU A 414 7.53 -14.00 -38.54
N GLY A 415 6.51 -14.73 -38.99
CA GLY A 415 6.21 -14.84 -40.42
C GLY A 415 5.60 -13.54 -40.98
N PRO A 416 5.51 -13.37 -42.32
CA PRO A 416 4.89 -12.18 -42.92
C PRO A 416 3.46 -11.92 -42.44
N ARG A 417 2.68 -12.99 -42.24
CA ARG A 417 1.29 -12.90 -41.71
C ARG A 417 1.25 -12.41 -40.26
N ASP A 418 2.23 -12.80 -39.44
CA ASP A 418 2.31 -12.39 -38.04
C ASP A 418 2.69 -10.91 -37.93
N GLN A 419 3.58 -10.45 -38.82
CA GLN A 419 3.93 -9.02 -38.95
C GLN A 419 2.73 -8.18 -39.37
N GLU A 420 1.98 -8.61 -40.39
CA GLU A 420 0.73 -7.96 -40.82
C GLU A 420 -0.30 -7.90 -39.69
N ARG A 421 -0.47 -9.01 -38.95
CA ARG A 421 -1.35 -9.05 -37.76
C ARG A 421 -0.89 -8.04 -36.71
N LEU A 422 0.39 -8.03 -36.33
CA LEU A 422 0.91 -7.08 -35.34
C LEU A 422 0.70 -5.62 -35.76
N LEU A 423 0.86 -5.31 -37.05
CA LEU A 423 0.58 -3.98 -37.59
C LEU A 423 -0.91 -3.61 -37.45
N ASP A 424 -1.83 -4.51 -37.84
CA ASP A 424 -3.27 -4.32 -37.68
C ASP A 424 -3.66 -4.14 -36.20
N PHE A 425 -3.09 -4.96 -35.30
CA PHE A 425 -3.24 -4.84 -33.86
C PHE A 425 -2.76 -3.48 -33.33
N SER A 426 -1.59 -3.02 -33.78
CA SER A 426 -1.02 -1.72 -33.37
C SER A 426 -1.92 -0.56 -33.80
N ALA A 427 -2.50 -0.63 -35.00
CA ALA A 427 -3.41 0.39 -35.50
C ALA A 427 -4.75 0.40 -34.74
N ARG A 428 -5.26 -0.78 -34.38
CA ARG A 428 -6.53 -0.93 -33.65
C ARG A 428 -6.44 -0.49 -32.20
N HIS A 429 -5.39 -0.92 -31.50
CA HIS A 429 -5.25 -0.77 -30.04
C HIS A 429 -4.25 0.31 -29.62
N ARG A 430 -3.60 1.00 -30.58
CA ARG A 430 -2.71 2.15 -30.38
C ARG A 430 -1.49 1.90 -29.49
N PHE A 431 -0.92 0.68 -29.53
CA PHE A 431 0.32 0.36 -28.82
C PHE A 431 1.56 0.52 -29.71
N SER A 432 2.74 0.57 -29.09
CA SER A 432 4.03 0.63 -29.79
C SER A 432 4.68 -0.76 -29.93
N MET A 433 5.40 -0.99 -31.02
CA MET A 433 6.20 -2.20 -31.21
C MET A 433 7.68 -1.92 -30.97
N ALA A 434 8.37 -2.85 -30.33
CA ALA A 434 9.82 -2.85 -30.22
C ALA A 434 10.41 -4.06 -30.96
N SER A 435 11.33 -3.76 -31.88
CA SER A 435 12.10 -4.72 -32.66
C SER A 435 13.17 -5.41 -31.85
#